data_AF-A0A8H5FTV2-F1
#
_entry.id   AF-A0A8H5FTV2-F1
#
_cell.length_a   1.000
_cell.length_b   1.000
_cell.length_c   1.000
_cell.angle_alpha   90.00
_cell.angle_beta   90.00
_cell.angle_gamma   90.00
#
_symmetry.space_group_name_H-M   'P 1'
#
loop_
_entity.id
_entity.type
_entity.pdbx_description
1 polymer ?
#
loop_
_entity_poly.entity_id
_entity_poly.type
_entity_poly.pdbx_seq_one_letter_code
_entity_poly.pdbx_strand_id
1 'polypeptide(L)'
;MASALQHLHYTARSADHRGHRPRAVEYTTFMFHSCPLLPRVLQIPREHRTNAIYPPRSHPLPIPLTSPSRIHEVPSLMFGNPYAQGGWFNLESHGLPLPDHRVSPTFGALPHYIPVLSPNIITFLFASQDQDILNCDVTDASFQKSYKISTNKRGLGNTTIKRADGEISGVIDWQRHPEVEVFRSFQRQQASSLLRLCPDGRGRLMDLRGKQYIWKANNESTSLHIAGVDQEEPSAKITRIPQGVLLEITTSAVQAGLLDVVVMVAVLLYSGRRFD
;
A
#
# COMPACT_ATOMS: atom_id res chain seq x y z
N MET A 1 -26.05 -23.06 -49.84
CA MET A 1 -24.86 -22.20 -49.69
C MET A 1 -24.11 -22.68 -48.46
N ALA A 2 -23.09 -23.49 -48.69
CA ALA A 2 -22.27 -24.14 -47.66
C ALA A 2 -21.09 -23.22 -47.32
N SER A 3 -20.83 -22.97 -46.04
CA SER A 3 -19.61 -22.29 -45.60
C SER A 3 -18.89 -23.15 -44.57
N ALA A 4 -17.60 -23.32 -44.83
CA ALA A 4 -16.70 -24.32 -44.30
C ALA A 4 -16.41 -24.21 -42.79
N LEU A 5 -16.40 -25.38 -42.14
CA LEU A 5 -15.74 -25.66 -40.88
C LEU A 5 -14.22 -25.80 -41.13
N GLN A 6 -13.41 -24.97 -40.47
CA GLN A 6 -11.96 -25.20 -40.37
C GLN A 6 -11.65 -25.95 -39.07
N HIS A 7 -11.34 -27.23 -39.21
CA HIS A 7 -10.71 -28.07 -38.19
C HIS A 7 -9.22 -27.72 -38.10
N LEU A 8 -8.78 -27.19 -36.95
CA LEU A 8 -7.36 -27.08 -36.61
C LEU A 8 -6.93 -28.33 -35.83
N HIS A 9 -6.11 -29.16 -36.46
CA HIS A 9 -5.39 -30.25 -35.82
C HIS A 9 -4.26 -29.68 -34.96
N TYR A 10 -4.30 -29.91 -33.65
CA TYR A 10 -3.19 -29.65 -32.74
C TYR A 10 -2.43 -30.95 -32.50
N THR A 11 -1.25 -31.09 -33.10
CA THR A 11 -0.31 -32.20 -32.86
C THR A 11 0.60 -31.85 -31.68
N ALA A 12 0.40 -32.53 -30.55
CA ALA A 12 1.31 -32.47 -29.42
C ALA A 12 2.61 -33.21 -29.76
N ARG A 13 3.72 -32.48 -29.89
CA ARG A 13 5.07 -33.06 -29.87
C ARG A 13 5.58 -33.10 -28.43
N SER A 14 5.72 -34.31 -27.92
CA SER A 14 6.52 -34.65 -26.74
C SER A 14 8.01 -34.43 -27.07
N ALA A 15 8.69 -33.61 -26.26
CA ALA A 15 10.14 -33.40 -26.34
C ALA A 15 10.75 -33.52 -24.94
N ASP A 16 11.15 -34.75 -24.66
CA ASP A 16 12.43 -35.19 -24.12
C ASP A 16 13.18 -34.30 -23.09
N HIS A 17 13.44 -34.93 -21.94
CA HIS A 17 14.35 -34.49 -20.90
C HIS A 17 15.79 -34.36 -21.41
N ARG A 18 16.41 -33.18 -21.24
CA ARG A 18 17.86 -33.11 -21.03
C ARG A 18 18.26 -31.86 -20.25
N GLY A 19 19.07 -32.08 -19.22
CA GLY A 19 19.41 -31.14 -18.17
C GLY A 19 19.99 -29.80 -18.62
N HIS A 20 19.61 -28.76 -17.88
CA HIS A 20 20.27 -27.46 -17.93
C HIS A 20 20.62 -26.98 -16.51
N ARG A 21 21.89 -26.56 -16.42
CA ARG A 21 22.57 -25.95 -15.28
C ARG A 21 21.76 -24.75 -14.72
N PRO A 22 21.92 -24.42 -13.43
CA PRO A 22 21.32 -23.21 -12.88
C PRO A 22 21.89 -21.98 -13.60
N ARG A 23 21.01 -21.22 -14.28
CA ARG A 23 21.32 -19.88 -14.76
C ARG A 23 21.42 -18.95 -13.55
N ALA A 24 22.50 -18.20 -13.49
CA ALA A 24 22.66 -17.08 -12.58
C ALA A 24 21.49 -16.10 -12.76
N VAL A 25 20.89 -15.72 -11.65
CA VAL A 25 19.87 -14.67 -11.60
C VAL A 25 20.61 -13.34 -11.77
N GLU A 26 20.61 -12.82 -13.00
CA GLU A 26 21.05 -11.45 -13.27
C GLU A 26 19.99 -10.49 -12.70
N TYR A 27 20.34 -9.81 -11.61
CA TYR A 27 19.61 -8.64 -11.16
C TYR A 27 19.76 -7.55 -12.22
N THR A 28 18.70 -7.34 -13.00
CA THR A 28 18.63 -6.20 -13.92
C THR A 28 18.40 -4.94 -13.09
N THR A 29 19.50 -4.31 -12.67
CA THR A 29 19.50 -2.95 -12.15
C THR A 29 19.06 -2.01 -13.28
N PHE A 30 17.85 -1.46 -13.18
CA PHE A 30 17.40 -0.38 -14.04
C PHE A 30 18.17 0.90 -13.69
N MET A 31 19.30 1.11 -14.37
CA MET A 31 20.02 2.38 -14.39
C MET A 31 19.21 3.36 -15.24
N PHE A 32 18.54 4.30 -14.59
CA PHE A 32 17.97 5.48 -15.23
C PHE A 32 19.08 6.24 -15.96
N HIS A 33 19.05 6.19 -17.30
CA HIS A 33 19.91 7.03 -18.11
C HIS A 33 19.36 8.47 -18.04
N SER A 34 20.11 9.32 -17.36
CA SER A 34 19.99 10.77 -17.42
C SER A 34 20.12 11.23 -18.88
N CYS A 35 19.06 11.81 -19.44
CA CYS A 35 19.15 12.61 -20.65
C CYS A 35 19.55 14.03 -20.26
N PRO A 36 20.73 14.55 -20.66
CA PRO A 36 20.92 15.97 -20.77
C PRO A 36 20.35 16.43 -22.12
N LEU A 37 19.77 17.63 -22.15
CA LEU A 37 19.82 18.64 -23.22
C LEU A 37 18.52 19.46 -23.25
N LEU A 38 18.54 20.56 -22.49
CA LEU A 38 18.00 21.86 -22.89
C LEU A 38 18.64 22.30 -24.24
N PRO A 39 18.07 23.22 -25.06
CA PRO A 39 17.46 24.48 -24.59
C PRO A 39 16.29 25.06 -25.44
N ARG A 40 15.51 25.99 -24.86
CA ARG A 40 15.38 27.38 -25.36
C ARG A 40 14.34 28.16 -24.57
N VAL A 41 14.83 29.25 -23.99
CA VAL A 41 14.08 30.37 -23.45
C VAL A 41 13.29 31.05 -24.58
N LEU A 42 11.96 31.09 -24.45
CA LEU A 42 11.11 32.00 -25.20
C LEU A 42 10.53 32.99 -24.18
N GLN A 43 11.14 34.17 -24.12
CA GLN A 43 10.55 35.37 -23.51
C GLN A 43 9.39 35.83 -24.40
N ILE A 44 8.19 35.90 -23.83
CA ILE A 44 7.03 36.58 -24.41
C ILE A 44 6.54 37.63 -23.38
N PRO A 45 6.07 38.82 -23.83
CA PRO A 45 6.09 40.04 -23.03
C PRO A 45 4.96 40.14 -22.00
N ARG A 46 5.26 40.89 -20.94
CA ARG A 46 4.32 41.57 -20.03
C ARG A 46 3.27 42.36 -20.81
N GLU A 47 1.99 42.20 -20.47
CA GLU A 47 1.00 43.27 -20.55
C GLU A 47 -0.15 43.14 -19.53
N HIS A 48 -0.50 44.30 -18.95
CA HIS A 48 -1.76 44.75 -18.32
C HIS A 48 -2.41 43.93 -17.18
N ARG A 49 -2.21 44.32 -15.91
CA ARG A 49 -3.01 45.33 -15.15
C ARG A 49 -4.53 45.20 -15.32
N THR A 50 -5.18 44.58 -14.34
CA THR A 50 -6.50 45.00 -13.84
C THR A 50 -6.55 44.79 -12.33
N ASN A 51 -6.63 45.90 -11.60
CA ASN A 51 -6.87 45.97 -10.16
C ASN A 51 -8.26 45.43 -9.86
N ALA A 52 -8.36 44.32 -9.14
CA ALA A 52 -9.60 43.89 -8.50
C ALA A 52 -9.59 44.36 -7.04
N ILE A 53 -10.58 45.20 -6.75
CA ILE A 53 -10.88 45.82 -5.47
C ILE A 53 -11.34 44.72 -4.49
N TYR A 54 -10.61 44.56 -3.38
CA TYR A 54 -11.01 43.70 -2.26
C TYR A 54 -12.13 44.36 -1.45
N PRO A 55 -13.22 43.66 -1.09
CA PRO A 55 -14.13 44.11 -0.05
C PRO A 55 -13.50 43.94 1.36
N PRO A 56 -13.91 44.77 2.34
CA PRO A 56 -13.30 44.86 3.66
C PRO A 56 -13.57 43.63 4.54
N ARG A 57 -12.51 43.25 5.26
CA ARG A 57 -12.38 42.16 6.23
C ARG A 57 -13.25 42.46 7.47
N SER A 58 -14.30 41.69 7.71
CA SER A 58 -15.05 41.71 8.97
C SER A 58 -14.29 40.96 10.05
N HIS A 59 -13.94 41.67 11.14
CA HIS A 59 -13.29 41.15 12.33
C HIS A 59 -14.16 40.10 13.06
N PRO A 60 -13.62 38.92 13.43
CA PRO A 60 -14.24 38.06 14.42
C PRO A 60 -13.92 38.55 15.85
N LEU A 61 -14.95 38.50 16.70
CA LEU A 61 -14.97 38.87 18.12
C LEU A 61 -14.05 37.97 18.98
N PRO A 62 -13.55 38.49 20.13
CA PRO A 62 -12.76 37.71 21.08
C PRO A 62 -13.61 36.66 21.81
N ILE A 63 -13.14 35.41 21.82
CA ILE A 63 -13.69 34.31 22.60
C ILE A 63 -13.14 34.39 24.04
N PRO A 64 -13.97 34.24 25.09
CA PRO A 64 -13.51 34.27 26.47
C PRO A 64 -12.70 33.01 26.84
N LEU A 65 -11.55 33.22 27.50
CA LEU A 65 -10.75 32.18 28.16
C LEU A 65 -11.53 31.59 29.33
N THR A 66 -11.86 30.30 29.26
CA THR A 66 -12.23 29.49 30.42
C THR A 66 -11.01 28.73 30.93
N SER A 67 -10.65 29.02 32.18
CA SER A 67 -9.55 28.44 32.96
C SER A 67 -9.62 26.92 33.15
N PRO A 68 -8.48 26.25 33.41
CA PRO A 68 -8.40 24.80 33.52
C PRO A 68 -8.83 24.32 34.91
N SER A 69 -9.63 23.26 34.96
CA SER A 69 -9.97 22.59 36.22
C SER A 69 -9.51 21.15 36.21
N ARG A 70 -8.75 20.84 37.26
CA ARG A 70 -8.71 19.56 38.00
C ARG A 70 -7.88 18.42 37.41
N ILE A 71 -6.65 18.35 37.91
CA ILE A 71 -5.84 17.13 38.00
C ILE A 71 -6.56 16.19 38.99
N HIS A 72 -7.05 15.06 38.49
CA HIS A 72 -7.39 13.92 39.33
C HIS A 72 -6.18 12.98 39.34
N GLU A 73 -5.51 12.91 40.48
CA GLU A 73 -4.54 11.86 40.79
C GLU A 73 -5.27 10.51 40.75
N VAL A 74 -4.80 9.62 39.88
CA VAL A 74 -5.26 8.23 39.83
C VAL A 74 -4.34 7.42 40.74
N PRO A 75 -4.87 6.63 41.70
CA PRO A 75 -4.07 5.82 42.58
C PRO A 75 -3.31 4.75 41.79
N SER A 76 -2.00 4.68 42.00
CA SER A 76 -1.10 3.67 41.45
C SER A 76 -1.54 2.27 41.88
N LEU A 77 -2.31 1.60 41.02
CA LEU A 77 -2.54 0.16 41.07
C LEU A 77 -1.21 -0.54 40.83
N MET A 78 -0.61 -1.07 41.88
CA MET A 78 0.52 -1.99 41.78
C MET A 78 0.05 -3.23 41.00
N PHE A 79 0.36 -3.27 39.70
CA PHE A 79 0.24 -4.47 38.90
C PHE A 79 1.29 -5.47 39.40
N GLY A 80 0.86 -6.40 40.25
CA GLY A 80 1.62 -7.59 40.57
C GLY A 80 1.93 -8.36 39.29
N ASN A 81 3.20 -8.64 39.06
CA ASN A 81 3.67 -9.42 37.93
C ASN A 81 3.04 -10.83 37.97
N PRO A 82 2.16 -11.20 37.02
CA PRO A 82 1.45 -12.48 37.04
C PRO A 82 2.38 -13.68 36.83
N TYR A 83 3.63 -13.46 36.39
CA TYR A 83 4.62 -14.51 36.20
C TYR A 83 5.35 -14.93 37.49
N ALA A 84 5.12 -14.24 38.61
CA ALA A 84 5.79 -14.53 39.88
C ALA A 84 5.12 -15.66 40.71
N GLN A 85 3.99 -16.23 40.26
CA GLN A 85 3.26 -17.27 41.01
C GLN A 85 3.41 -18.69 40.43
N GLY A 86 4.21 -18.87 39.37
CA GLY A 86 4.52 -20.19 38.82
C GLY A 86 5.62 -20.88 39.61
N GLY A 87 5.29 -21.47 40.75
CA GLY A 87 6.18 -22.35 41.51
C GLY A 87 6.55 -23.58 40.69
N TRP A 88 7.78 -23.63 40.17
CA TRP A 88 8.33 -24.82 39.53
C TRP A 88 8.68 -25.86 40.60
N PHE A 89 7.83 -26.87 40.75
CA PHE A 89 8.16 -28.05 41.54
C PHE A 89 9.27 -28.85 40.83
N ASN A 90 10.47 -28.86 41.40
CA ASN A 90 11.49 -29.85 41.07
C ASN A 90 11.05 -31.19 41.66
N LEU A 91 10.53 -32.09 40.82
CA LEU A 91 10.41 -33.49 41.19
C LEU A 91 11.79 -34.14 41.03
N GLU A 92 12.51 -34.31 42.14
CA GLU A 92 13.57 -35.31 42.25
C GLU A 92 12.93 -36.70 42.20
N SER A 93 12.74 -37.22 40.98
CA SER A 93 12.27 -38.59 40.76
C SER A 93 13.46 -39.54 40.68
N HIS A 94 13.62 -40.32 41.75
CA HIS A 94 14.54 -41.46 41.80
C HIS A 94 14.07 -42.60 40.86
N GLY A 95 14.88 -42.88 39.85
CA GLY A 95 15.19 -44.23 39.35
C GLY A 95 14.07 -45.10 38.77
N LEU A 96 13.71 -44.91 37.49
CA LEU A 96 13.30 -45.99 36.58
C LEU A 96 13.73 -45.66 35.13
N PRO A 97 14.19 -46.63 34.33
CA PRO A 97 14.60 -46.40 32.94
C PRO A 97 13.36 -46.46 32.02
N LEU A 98 12.96 -45.33 31.44
CA LEU A 98 11.98 -45.27 30.35
C LEU A 98 12.65 -45.02 28.98
N PRO A 99 12.03 -45.45 27.86
CA PRO A 99 12.61 -45.39 26.53
C PRO A 99 12.84 -43.96 26.03
N ASP A 100 13.94 -43.82 25.32
CA ASP A 100 14.59 -42.61 24.84
C ASP A 100 13.74 -41.84 23.82
N HIS A 101 12.81 -41.00 24.30
CA HIS A 101 12.22 -39.93 23.51
C HIS A 101 12.55 -38.58 24.15
N ARG A 102 13.80 -38.14 23.91
CA ARG A 102 14.25 -36.77 24.19
C ARG A 102 13.62 -35.78 23.21
N VAL A 103 12.36 -35.44 23.44
CA VAL A 103 11.83 -34.18 22.93
C VAL A 103 12.21 -33.13 23.97
N SER A 104 13.31 -32.41 23.73
CA SER A 104 13.70 -31.30 24.60
C SER A 104 12.51 -30.35 24.71
N PRO A 105 11.95 -30.11 25.91
CA PRO A 105 10.88 -29.15 26.05
C PRO A 105 11.42 -27.81 25.56
N THR A 106 10.83 -27.26 24.49
CA THR A 106 11.17 -25.94 23.97
C THR A 106 10.59 -24.86 24.90
N PHE A 107 10.74 -25.03 26.20
CA PHE A 107 10.46 -24.04 27.22
C PHE A 107 11.60 -23.03 27.17
N GLY A 108 11.36 -21.92 26.48
CA GLY A 108 12.39 -20.93 26.17
C GLY A 108 12.40 -20.48 24.70
N ALA A 109 11.50 -20.99 23.85
CA ALA A 109 11.18 -20.28 22.62
C ALA A 109 10.68 -18.89 23.02
N LEU A 110 11.53 -17.87 22.85
CA LEU A 110 11.15 -16.47 22.98
C LEU A 110 9.80 -16.31 22.27
N PRO A 111 8.79 -15.68 22.91
CA PRO A 111 7.57 -15.36 22.20
C PRO A 111 8.02 -14.67 20.92
N HIS A 112 7.61 -15.22 19.77
CA HIS A 112 7.93 -14.63 18.49
C HIS A 112 7.59 -13.16 18.64
N TYR A 113 8.57 -12.28 18.38
CA TYR A 113 8.39 -10.85 18.52
C TYR A 113 7.20 -10.46 17.65
N ILE A 114 6.03 -10.34 18.26
CA ILE A 114 4.86 -9.77 17.63
C ILE A 114 5.14 -8.28 17.75
N PRO A 115 5.57 -7.60 16.67
CA PRO A 115 5.71 -6.16 16.73
C PRO A 115 4.39 -5.62 17.24
N VAL A 116 4.43 -4.86 18.34
CA VAL A 116 3.25 -4.18 18.87
C VAL A 116 2.79 -3.25 17.76
N LEU A 117 1.75 -3.65 17.04
CA LEU A 117 1.13 -2.83 16.01
C LEU A 117 0.73 -1.54 16.69
N SER A 118 1.26 -0.41 16.23
CA SER A 118 0.83 0.90 16.70
C SER A 118 -0.70 0.92 16.59
N PRO A 119 -1.45 1.26 17.67
CA PRO A 119 -2.91 1.18 17.68
C PRO A 119 -3.56 2.08 16.61
N ASN A 120 -2.77 2.95 15.98
CA ASN A 120 -3.18 3.87 14.94
C ASN A 120 -2.90 3.37 13.52
N ILE A 121 -2.39 2.14 13.33
CA ILE A 121 -2.09 1.58 12.01
C ILE A 121 -3.07 0.45 11.70
N ILE A 122 -3.71 0.56 10.54
CA ILE A 122 -4.56 -0.47 9.96
C ILE A 122 -3.78 -1.17 8.85
N THR A 123 -3.78 -2.50 8.86
CA THR A 123 -3.01 -3.30 7.92
C THR A 123 -3.94 -4.07 6.98
N PHE A 124 -3.60 -4.04 5.70
CA PHE A 124 -4.25 -4.77 4.63
C PHE A 124 -3.23 -5.63 3.88
N LEU A 125 -3.61 -6.86 3.56
CA LEU A 125 -2.81 -7.81 2.79
C LEU A 125 -3.45 -8.04 1.43
N PHE A 126 -2.70 -7.79 0.37
CA PHE A 126 -3.06 -8.13 -1.00
C PHE A 126 -2.61 -9.57 -1.26
N ALA A 127 -3.55 -10.51 -1.15
CA ALA A 127 -3.33 -11.94 -1.34
C ALA A 127 -3.73 -12.36 -2.76
N SER A 128 -2.76 -12.82 -3.54
CA SER A 128 -2.97 -13.38 -4.88
C SER A 128 -2.43 -14.82 -4.94
N GLN A 129 -3.17 -15.72 -5.58
CA GLN A 129 -2.69 -17.08 -5.86
C GLN A 129 -1.51 -17.07 -6.84
N ASP A 130 -1.54 -16.19 -7.84
CA ASP A 130 -0.54 -16.14 -8.91
C ASP A 130 0.47 -14.99 -8.76
N GLN A 131 0.58 -14.40 -7.56
CA GLN A 131 1.35 -13.15 -7.32
C GLN A 131 0.96 -11.95 -8.23
N ASP A 132 -0.22 -12.00 -8.85
CA ASP A 132 -0.76 -10.95 -9.71
C ASP A 132 -1.70 -10.04 -8.90
N ILE A 133 -1.23 -8.84 -8.54
CA ILE A 133 -2.04 -7.85 -7.81
C ILE A 133 -3.28 -7.39 -8.60
N LEU A 134 -3.32 -7.65 -9.91
CA LEU A 134 -4.45 -7.31 -10.76
C LEU A 134 -5.63 -8.28 -10.59
N ASN A 135 -5.44 -9.40 -9.90
CA ASN A 135 -6.45 -10.43 -9.63
C ASN A 135 -6.27 -10.98 -8.21
N CYS A 136 -6.50 -10.15 -7.20
CA CYS A 136 -6.25 -10.48 -5.80
C CYS A 136 -7.41 -10.10 -4.87
N ASP A 137 -7.45 -10.73 -3.71
CA ASP A 137 -8.29 -10.29 -2.60
C ASP A 137 -7.45 -9.44 -1.64
N VAL A 138 -8.06 -8.39 -1.07
CA VAL A 138 -7.43 -7.57 -0.03
C VAL A 138 -8.12 -7.87 1.28
N THR A 139 -7.38 -8.40 2.25
CA THR A 139 -7.89 -8.75 3.57
C THR A 139 -7.32 -7.83 4.64
N ASP A 140 -8.09 -7.56 5.68
CA ASP A 140 -7.60 -6.85 6.87
C ASP A 140 -6.79 -7.77 7.81
N ALA A 141 -6.37 -7.22 8.95
CA ALA A 141 -5.68 -7.98 10.00
C ALA A 141 -6.51 -9.11 10.62
N SER A 142 -7.84 -9.07 10.48
CA SER A 142 -8.78 -10.12 10.91
C SER A 142 -9.03 -11.17 9.81
N PHE A 143 -8.26 -11.12 8.72
CA PHE A 143 -8.41 -11.94 7.52
C PHE A 143 -9.80 -11.82 6.87
N GLN A 144 -10.53 -10.75 7.15
CA GLN A 144 -11.80 -10.46 6.50
C GLN A 144 -11.54 -9.74 5.19
N LYS A 145 -12.22 -10.20 4.13
CA LYS A 145 -12.10 -9.61 2.81
C LYS A 145 -12.66 -8.19 2.85
N SER A 146 -11.80 -7.20 2.62
CA SER A 146 -12.14 -5.79 2.55
C SER A 146 -12.34 -5.32 1.11
N TYR A 147 -11.51 -5.82 0.19
CA TYR A 147 -11.64 -5.54 -1.24
C TYR A 147 -11.42 -6.79 -2.11
N LYS A 148 -11.96 -6.73 -3.33
CA LYS A 148 -11.67 -7.65 -4.43
C LYS A 148 -11.19 -6.86 -5.63
N ILE A 149 -9.99 -7.15 -6.10
CA ILE A 149 -9.38 -6.57 -7.28
C ILE A 149 -9.48 -7.61 -8.40
N SER A 150 -10.05 -7.22 -9.54
CA SER A 150 -10.23 -8.14 -10.66
C SER A 150 -10.03 -7.43 -11.99
N THR A 151 -9.27 -8.08 -12.86
CA THR A 151 -8.95 -7.55 -14.19
C THR A 151 -9.61 -8.37 -15.26
N ASN A 152 -10.44 -7.71 -16.06
CA ASN A 152 -11.02 -8.33 -17.24
C ASN A 152 -9.92 -8.45 -18.31
N LYS A 153 -9.48 -9.69 -18.59
CA LYS A 153 -8.47 -9.98 -19.60
C LYS A 153 -8.99 -9.87 -21.05
N ARG A 154 -10.30 -9.64 -21.27
CA ARG A 154 -10.86 -9.42 -22.61
C ARG A 154 -10.63 -7.97 -23.05
N GLY A 155 -9.97 -7.78 -24.19
CA GLY A 155 -9.73 -6.46 -24.79
C GLY A 155 -8.53 -5.72 -24.19
N LEU A 156 -8.66 -4.40 -24.03
CA LEU A 156 -7.58 -3.51 -23.55
C LEU A 156 -7.26 -3.64 -22.05
N GLY A 157 -7.98 -4.49 -21.32
CA GLY A 157 -7.75 -4.75 -19.90
C GLY A 157 -8.33 -3.65 -19.01
N ASN A 158 -9.36 -3.98 -18.25
CA ASN A 158 -9.91 -3.08 -17.23
C ASN A 158 -9.82 -3.76 -15.86
N THR A 159 -9.23 -3.08 -14.88
CA THR A 159 -9.20 -3.52 -13.49
C THR A 159 -10.27 -2.81 -12.69
N THR A 160 -11.11 -3.59 -12.02
CA THR A 160 -12.11 -3.08 -11.08
C THR A 160 -11.69 -3.38 -9.65
N ILE A 161 -11.85 -2.40 -8.78
CA ILE A 161 -11.64 -2.50 -7.33
C ILE A 161 -13.03 -2.45 -6.70
N LYS A 162 -13.43 -3.55 -6.04
CA LYS A 162 -14.72 -3.66 -5.35
C LYS A 162 -14.50 -3.79 -3.85
N ARG A 163 -15.36 -3.16 -3.06
CA ARG A 163 -15.41 -3.35 -1.62
C ARG A 163 -16.11 -4.66 -1.24
N ALA A 164 -16.04 -5.03 0.03
CA ALA A 164 -16.68 -6.22 0.58
C ALA A 164 -18.20 -6.25 0.37
N ASP A 165 -18.86 -5.09 0.35
CA ASP A 165 -20.29 -4.91 0.09
C ASP A 165 -20.68 -5.07 -1.40
N GLY A 166 -19.69 -5.24 -2.29
CA GLY A 166 -19.88 -5.35 -3.73
C GLY A 166 -19.92 -4.01 -4.47
N GLU A 167 -19.86 -2.88 -3.76
CA GLU A 167 -19.76 -1.55 -4.36
C GLU A 167 -18.41 -1.41 -5.09
N ILE A 168 -18.42 -0.84 -6.29
CA ILE A 168 -17.20 -0.53 -7.02
C ILE A 168 -16.59 0.74 -6.39
N SER A 169 -15.40 0.63 -5.80
CA SER A 169 -14.68 1.77 -5.24
C SER A 169 -13.79 2.46 -6.27
N GLY A 170 -13.33 1.75 -7.29
CA GLY A 170 -12.57 2.36 -8.38
C GLY A 170 -12.35 1.46 -9.58
N VAL A 171 -11.90 2.09 -10.66
CA VAL A 171 -11.65 1.47 -11.97
C VAL A 171 -10.32 1.97 -12.52
N ILE A 172 -9.57 1.07 -13.16
CA ILE A 172 -8.36 1.37 -13.92
C ILE A 172 -8.55 0.84 -15.34
N ASP A 173 -8.54 1.73 -16.32
CA ASP A 173 -8.61 1.38 -17.74
C ASP A 173 -7.20 1.37 -18.34
N TRP A 174 -6.67 0.19 -18.70
CA TRP A 174 -5.27 -0.01 -19.09
C TRP A 174 -5.01 0.22 -20.58
N GLN A 175 -5.66 1.22 -21.19
CA GLN A 175 -5.40 1.59 -22.58
C GLN A 175 -4.00 2.18 -22.76
N ARG A 176 -3.72 2.73 -23.96
CA ARG A 176 -2.44 3.38 -24.28
C ARG A 176 -2.05 4.46 -23.26
N HIS A 177 -3.04 5.18 -22.72
CA HIS A 177 -2.87 6.13 -21.63
C HIS A 177 -3.77 5.68 -20.49
N PRO A 178 -3.24 4.99 -19.46
CA PRO A 178 -4.08 4.44 -18.42
C PRO A 178 -4.88 5.53 -17.70
N GLU A 179 -6.17 5.28 -17.51
CA GLU A 179 -7.08 6.19 -16.82
C GLU A 179 -7.59 5.54 -15.53
N VAL A 180 -7.80 6.38 -14.53
CA VAL A 180 -8.13 5.98 -13.17
C VAL A 180 -9.32 6.78 -12.67
N GLU A 181 -10.19 6.10 -11.95
CA GLU A 181 -11.37 6.70 -11.33
C GLU A 181 -11.59 6.07 -9.96
N VAL A 182 -11.58 6.88 -8.90
CA VAL A 182 -11.97 6.44 -7.55
C VAL A 182 -13.28 7.13 -7.19
N PHE A 183 -14.34 6.32 -7.12
CA PHE A 183 -15.67 6.81 -6.80
C PHE A 183 -15.66 7.54 -5.45
N ARG A 184 -16.37 8.69 -5.39
CA ARG A 184 -16.45 9.58 -4.21
C ARG A 184 -15.15 10.32 -3.83
N SER A 185 -14.05 10.08 -4.55
CA SER A 185 -12.76 10.74 -4.30
C SER A 185 -12.37 11.70 -5.41
N PHE A 186 -12.29 11.24 -6.66
CA PHE A 186 -11.97 12.08 -7.82
C PHE A 186 -12.59 11.53 -9.10
N GLN A 187 -12.84 12.42 -10.08
CA GLN A 187 -13.34 12.05 -11.40
C GLN A 187 -12.26 11.36 -12.23
N ARG A 188 -12.69 10.60 -13.24
CA ARG A 188 -11.81 9.92 -14.19
C ARG A 188 -10.73 10.85 -14.74
N GLN A 189 -9.47 10.45 -14.60
CA GLN A 189 -8.29 11.19 -15.05
C GLN A 189 -7.17 10.25 -15.46
N GLN A 190 -6.13 10.75 -16.12
CA GLN A 190 -4.95 9.94 -16.44
C GLN A 190 -4.20 9.51 -15.18
N ALA A 191 -3.69 8.28 -15.16
CA ALA A 191 -2.88 7.76 -14.06
C ALA A 191 -1.63 8.63 -13.81
N SER A 192 -1.01 9.13 -14.88
CA SER A 192 0.12 10.08 -14.83
C SER A 192 -0.24 11.42 -14.20
N SER A 193 -1.51 11.86 -14.30
CA SER A 193 -2.02 13.07 -13.66
C SER A 193 -2.33 12.86 -12.17
N LEU A 194 -2.79 11.65 -11.79
CA LEU A 194 -2.96 11.28 -10.38
C LEU A 194 -1.62 11.16 -9.64
N LEU A 195 -0.62 10.54 -10.27
CA LEU A 195 0.70 10.24 -9.69
C LEU A 195 1.82 10.90 -10.49
N ARG A 196 1.91 12.22 -10.41
CA ARG A 196 2.87 13.03 -11.16
C ARG A 196 4.28 12.80 -10.64
N LEU A 197 5.26 12.54 -11.52
CA LEU A 197 6.65 12.46 -11.10
C LEU A 197 7.12 13.81 -10.53
N CYS A 198 7.77 13.80 -9.37
CA CYS A 198 8.41 15.00 -8.84
C CYS A 198 9.50 15.49 -9.81
N PRO A 199 9.74 16.80 -9.93
CA PRO A 199 10.81 17.34 -10.79
C PRO A 199 12.21 16.81 -10.44
N ASP A 200 12.44 16.43 -9.19
CA ASP A 200 13.68 15.85 -8.70
C ASP A 200 13.79 14.32 -8.94
N GLY A 201 12.73 13.69 -9.47
CA GLY A 201 12.63 12.25 -9.69
C GLY A 201 12.62 11.40 -8.42
N ARG A 202 12.54 12.01 -7.22
CA ARG A 202 12.67 11.28 -5.93
C ARG A 202 11.35 10.70 -5.42
N GLY A 203 10.25 10.99 -6.09
CA GLY A 203 8.93 10.54 -5.68
C GLY A 203 7.86 10.90 -6.69
N ARG A 204 6.61 10.65 -6.29
CA ARG A 204 5.43 11.01 -7.06
C ARG A 204 4.51 11.89 -6.21
N LEU A 205 4.08 13.02 -6.76
CA LEU A 205 3.09 13.92 -6.17
C LEU A 205 1.68 13.44 -6.51
N MET A 206 0.81 13.52 -5.52
CA MET A 206 -0.60 13.22 -5.62
C MET A 206 -1.40 14.32 -4.92
N ASP A 207 -2.32 14.96 -5.62
CA ASP A 207 -3.20 15.97 -5.03
C ASP A 207 -4.58 15.36 -4.78
N LEU A 208 -5.04 15.41 -3.53
CA LEU A 208 -6.36 14.92 -3.16
C LEU A 208 -7.06 15.95 -2.27
N ARG A 209 -8.22 16.46 -2.71
CA ARG A 209 -9.04 17.42 -1.97
C ARG A 209 -8.27 18.65 -1.48
N GLY A 210 -7.39 19.18 -2.33
CA GLY A 210 -6.56 20.36 -2.03
C GLY A 210 -5.39 20.10 -1.08
N LYS A 211 -5.18 18.84 -0.64
CA LYS A 211 -3.98 18.42 0.08
C LYS A 211 -3.03 17.72 -0.88
N GLN A 212 -1.77 18.10 -0.81
CA GLN A 212 -0.72 17.48 -1.61
C GLN A 212 -0.02 16.40 -0.78
N TYR A 213 0.18 15.26 -1.40
CA TYR A 213 0.86 14.11 -0.84
C TYR A 213 2.03 13.72 -1.73
N ILE A 214 3.06 13.12 -1.14
CA ILE A 214 4.24 12.62 -1.83
C ILE A 214 4.45 11.15 -1.53
N TRP A 215 4.47 10.33 -2.57
CA TRP A 215 4.91 8.95 -2.54
C TRP A 215 6.43 8.90 -2.71
N LYS A 216 7.13 8.40 -1.71
CA LYS A 216 8.59 8.19 -1.73
C LYS A 216 8.88 6.71 -1.81
N ALA A 217 9.65 6.30 -2.81
CA ALA A 217 10.15 4.94 -2.92
C ALA A 217 11.41 4.80 -2.07
N ASN A 218 11.40 3.83 -1.15
CA ASN A 218 12.55 3.36 -0.40
C ASN A 218 12.95 1.96 -0.93
N ASN A 219 14.08 1.42 -0.48
CA ASN A 219 14.60 0.15 -0.97
C ASN A 219 13.59 -1.02 -0.92
N GLU A 220 12.72 -1.05 0.10
CA GLU A 220 11.80 -2.17 0.34
C GLU A 220 10.32 -1.76 0.38
N SER A 221 10.03 -0.46 0.43
CA SER A 221 8.67 0.06 0.61
C SER A 221 8.44 1.38 -0.08
N THR A 222 7.19 1.67 -0.42
CA THR A 222 6.75 2.98 -0.91
C THR A 222 5.91 3.64 0.18
N SER A 223 6.33 4.81 0.67
CA SER A 223 5.67 5.51 1.78
C SER A 223 5.02 6.80 1.31
N LEU A 224 3.84 7.10 1.86
CA LEU A 224 3.05 8.28 1.60
C LEU A 224 3.24 9.31 2.72
N HIS A 225 3.65 10.52 2.37
CA HIS A 225 3.77 11.64 3.30
C HIS A 225 2.92 12.81 2.83
N ILE A 226 2.54 13.69 3.75
CA ILE A 226 1.94 14.98 3.40
C ILE A 226 3.07 15.89 2.90
N ALA A 227 2.90 16.51 1.74
CA ALA A 227 3.92 17.40 1.18
C ALA A 227 4.07 18.67 2.03
N GLY A 228 5.31 19.09 2.28
CA GLY A 228 5.62 20.28 3.08
C GLY A 228 5.55 20.08 4.60
N VAL A 229 5.24 18.88 5.07
CA VAL A 229 5.28 18.53 6.50
C VAL A 229 6.40 17.53 6.71
N ASP A 230 7.39 17.90 7.53
CA ASP A 230 8.43 16.98 7.99
C ASP A 230 7.85 16.08 9.09
N GLN A 231 7.01 15.14 8.67
CA GLN A 231 6.44 14.12 9.54
C GLN A 231 7.32 12.87 9.51
N GLU A 232 7.72 12.40 10.70
CA GLU A 232 8.50 11.15 10.83
C GLU A 232 7.68 9.91 10.42
N GLU A 233 6.38 9.91 10.74
CA GLU A 233 5.49 8.78 10.46
C GLU A 233 4.74 8.96 9.13
N PRO A 234 4.81 8.00 8.19
CA PRO A 234 4.07 8.06 6.93
C PRO A 234 2.57 7.86 7.14
N SER A 235 1.75 8.56 6.35
CA SER A 235 0.28 8.39 6.36
C SER A 235 -0.14 7.01 5.89
N ALA A 236 0.61 6.43 4.95
CA ALA A 236 0.47 5.06 4.46
C ALA A 236 1.82 4.52 3.99
N LYS A 237 1.99 3.20 4.00
CA LYS A 237 3.20 2.51 3.54
C LYS A 237 2.81 1.22 2.84
N ILE A 238 3.41 0.99 1.68
CA ILE A 238 3.22 -0.21 0.88
C ILE A 238 4.54 -0.97 0.84
N THR A 239 4.54 -2.21 1.32
CA THR A 239 5.73 -3.06 1.42
C THR A 239 5.50 -4.31 0.59
N ARG A 240 6.49 -4.68 -0.23
CA ARG A 240 6.43 -5.95 -0.96
C ARG A 240 6.87 -7.08 -0.02
N ILE A 241 6.05 -8.11 0.11
CA ILE A 241 6.38 -9.30 0.89
C ILE A 241 6.38 -10.53 -0.04
N PRO A 242 7.03 -11.65 0.33
CA PRO A 242 7.07 -12.84 -0.52
C PRO A 242 5.69 -13.36 -0.94
N GLN A 243 4.69 -13.16 -0.07
CA GLN A 243 3.31 -13.62 -0.26
C GLN A 243 2.41 -12.62 -0.99
N GLY A 244 2.89 -11.41 -1.31
CA GLY A 244 2.08 -10.36 -1.94
C GLY A 244 2.51 -8.94 -1.59
N VAL A 245 1.53 -8.07 -1.33
CA VAL A 245 1.76 -6.67 -0.99
C VAL A 245 1.08 -6.36 0.35
N LEU A 246 1.82 -5.79 1.28
CA LEU A 246 1.32 -5.32 2.57
C LEU A 246 1.08 -3.81 2.48
N LEU A 247 -0.12 -3.38 2.83
CA LEU A 247 -0.48 -1.98 2.97
C LEU A 247 -0.72 -1.66 4.44
N GLU A 248 0.04 -0.72 4.96
CA GLU A 248 -0.14 -0.14 6.30
C GLU A 248 -0.67 1.28 6.11
N ILE A 249 -1.75 1.65 6.79
CA ILE A 249 -2.35 2.99 6.68
C ILE A 249 -2.78 3.49 8.05
N THR A 250 -2.51 4.75 8.34
CA THR A 250 -2.91 5.35 9.62
C THR A 250 -4.42 5.53 9.70
N THR A 251 -4.99 5.42 10.89
CA THR A 251 -6.42 5.67 11.16
C THR A 251 -6.82 7.08 10.73
N SER A 252 -5.95 8.07 10.93
CA SER A 252 -6.16 9.46 10.49
C SER A 252 -6.23 9.59 8.97
N ALA A 253 -5.39 8.86 8.22
CA ALA A 253 -5.45 8.81 6.77
C ALA A 253 -6.75 8.14 6.26
N VAL A 254 -7.19 7.07 6.92
CA VAL A 254 -8.47 6.42 6.61
C VAL A 254 -9.64 7.38 6.84
N GLN A 255 -9.67 8.09 7.97
CA GLN A 255 -10.68 9.10 8.28
C GLN A 255 -10.67 10.28 7.29
N ALA A 256 -9.51 10.61 6.71
CA ALA A 256 -9.39 11.61 5.64
C ALA A 256 -9.94 11.13 4.28
N GLY A 257 -10.35 9.85 4.17
CA GLY A 257 -10.85 9.25 2.95
C GLY A 257 -9.76 8.78 1.99
N LEU A 258 -8.54 8.52 2.47
CA LEU A 258 -7.42 8.09 1.61
C LEU A 258 -7.47 6.60 1.24
N LEU A 259 -8.26 5.78 1.93
CA LEU A 259 -8.17 4.33 1.83
C LEU A 259 -8.35 3.81 0.39
N ASP A 260 -9.44 4.14 -0.29
CA ASP A 260 -9.68 3.64 -1.66
C ASP A 260 -8.64 4.16 -2.65
N VAL A 261 -8.17 5.40 -2.45
CA VAL A 261 -7.13 6.02 -3.29
C VAL A 261 -5.81 5.29 -3.10
N VAL A 262 -5.43 4.98 -1.86
CA VAL A 262 -4.19 4.27 -1.54
C VAL A 262 -4.23 2.83 -2.06
N VAL A 263 -5.37 2.15 -1.96
CA VAL A 263 -5.55 0.81 -2.57
C VAL A 263 -5.35 0.88 -4.08
N MET A 264 -5.92 1.88 -4.76
CA MET A 264 -5.69 2.07 -6.19
C MET A 264 -4.23 2.36 -6.53
N VAL A 265 -3.56 3.21 -5.76
CA VAL A 265 -2.14 3.51 -5.96
C VAL A 265 -1.28 2.26 -5.77
N ALA A 266 -1.59 1.40 -4.79
CA ALA A 266 -0.93 0.13 -4.63
C ALA A 266 -1.07 -0.76 -5.87
N VAL A 267 -2.28 -0.84 -6.46
CA VAL A 267 -2.50 -1.57 -7.72
C VAL A 267 -1.68 -0.97 -8.86
N LEU A 268 -1.67 0.35 -9.04
CA LEU A 268 -0.89 1.02 -10.08
C LEU A 268 0.61 0.70 -9.95
N LEU A 269 1.18 0.96 -8.77
CA LEU A 269 2.62 0.85 -8.52
C LEU A 269 3.12 -0.60 -8.60
N TYR A 270 2.33 -1.58 -8.17
CA TYR A 270 2.76 -2.98 -8.08
C TYR A 270 2.21 -3.89 -9.19
N SER A 271 1.42 -3.35 -10.13
CA SER A 271 0.93 -4.10 -11.30
C SER A 271 2.01 -4.55 -12.29
N GLY A 272 3.19 -3.92 -12.24
CA GLY A 272 4.24 -4.08 -13.26
C GLY A 272 3.87 -3.48 -14.62
N ARG A 273 2.71 -2.81 -14.74
CA ARG A 273 2.28 -2.12 -15.96
C ARG A 273 2.81 -0.69 -15.97
N ARG A 274 3.11 -0.18 -17.15
CA ARG A 274 3.47 1.23 -17.36
C ARG A 274 2.22 2.08 -17.33
N PHE A 275 2.24 3.17 -16.56
CA PHE A 275 1.13 4.12 -16.46
C PHE A 275 1.55 5.59 -16.62
N ASP A 276 2.84 5.82 -16.88
CA ASP A 276 3.41 7.13 -17.25
C ASP A 276 3.35 7.35 -18.77
#